data_AF-A0A8T6E1L7-F1
#
_entry.id   AF-A0A8T6E1L7-F1
#
_cell.length_a   1.000
_cell.length_b   1.000
_cell.length_c   1.000
_cell.angle_alpha   90.00
_cell.angle_beta   90.00
_cell.angle_gamma   90.00
#
_symmetry.space_group_name_H-M   'P 1'
#
loop_
_entity.id
_entity.type
_entity.pdbx_description
1 polymer ?
#
loop_
_entity_poly.entity_id
_entity_poly.type
_entity_poly.pdbx_seq_one_letter_code
_entity_poly.pdbx_strand_id
1 'polypeptide(L)'
;MKVNANKRPVTACAGATLIEVLVTLSILSLGLAGLSATQLRTLEHLRSVANQSRAVAGATDMAEQLRALLGEGRSPDIAISRWRAEIGASLPAGAAAVCIDGTPRDGSADSPSCDGAGLEWAIKIWWDDDRDGEPERIQVTTLRP
;
A
#
# COMPACT_ATOMS: atom_id res chain seq x y z
N MET A 1 34.57 8.33 79.08
CA MET A 1 33.47 7.88 78.19
C MET A 1 33.43 8.83 76.99
N LYS A 2 33.87 8.41 75.79
CA LYS A 2 33.85 9.24 74.57
C LYS A 2 32.69 8.77 73.69
N VAL A 3 31.71 9.65 73.47
CA VAL A 3 30.55 9.37 72.60
C VAL A 3 30.98 9.62 71.15
N ASN A 4 30.85 8.60 70.29
CA ASN A 4 31.19 8.67 68.88
C ASN A 4 29.97 9.11 68.07
N ALA A 5 30.01 10.30 67.49
CA ALA A 5 28.90 10.87 66.72
C ALA A 5 28.98 10.41 65.25
N ASN A 6 28.10 9.46 64.88
CA ASN A 6 27.95 8.98 63.50
C ASN A 6 27.13 9.99 62.68
N LYS A 7 27.79 10.79 61.82
CA LYS A 7 27.11 11.71 60.90
C LYS A 7 26.66 10.95 59.65
N ARG A 8 25.36 10.65 59.55
CA ARG A 8 24.76 10.21 58.27
C ARG A 8 24.60 11.45 57.37
N PRO A 9 25.10 11.45 56.12
CA PRO A 9 24.87 12.56 55.21
C PRO A 9 23.37 12.62 54.87
N VAL A 10 22.74 13.76 55.13
CA VAL A 10 21.40 14.07 54.66
C VAL A 10 21.55 14.42 53.17
N THR A 11 21.02 13.58 52.28
CA THR A 11 20.95 13.89 50.85
C THR A 11 20.03 15.10 50.69
N ALA A 12 20.57 16.23 50.23
CA ALA A 12 19.79 17.44 50.01
C ALA A 12 18.78 17.21 48.87
N CYS A 13 17.50 17.47 49.14
CA CYS A 13 16.49 17.55 48.09
C CYS A 13 16.72 18.82 47.27
N ALA A 14 17.26 18.70 46.06
CA ALA A 14 17.27 19.78 45.10
C ALA A 14 15.88 19.88 44.45
N GLY A 15 15.22 21.03 44.59
CA GLY A 15 13.98 21.32 43.87
C GLY A 15 14.26 21.60 42.40
N ALA A 16 13.31 21.29 41.52
CA ALA A 16 13.39 21.61 40.10
C ALA A 16 13.23 23.12 39.87
N THR A 17 13.96 23.68 38.92
CA THR A 17 13.84 25.10 38.57
C THR A 17 12.67 25.33 37.61
N LEU A 18 12.05 26.52 37.62
CA LEU A 18 10.96 26.86 36.70
C LEU A 18 11.40 26.83 35.23
N ILE A 19 12.67 27.17 34.95
CA ILE A 19 13.24 27.09 33.60
C ILE A 19 13.43 25.65 33.13
N GLU A 20 13.78 24.72 34.02
CA GLU A 20 13.93 23.30 33.70
C GLU A 20 12.59 22.68 33.26
N VAL A 21 11.51 22.97 33.99
CA VAL A 21 10.16 22.50 33.62
C VAL A 21 9.70 23.13 32.30
N LEU A 22 9.97 24.42 32.08
CA LEU A 22 9.62 25.05 30.81
C LEU A 22 10.39 24.48 29.62
N VAL A 23 11.69 24.22 29.77
CA VAL A 23 12.52 23.66 28.70
C VAL A 23 12.09 22.22 28.40
N THR A 24 11.83 21.40 29.42
CA THR A 24 11.35 20.02 29.22
C THR A 24 10.01 19.96 28.51
N LEU A 25 9.04 20.80 28.89
CA LEU A 25 7.75 20.91 28.19
C LEU A 25 7.92 21.42 26.74
N SER A 26 8.85 22.35 26.51
CA SER A 26 9.14 22.88 25.17
C SER A 26 9.76 21.83 24.26
N ILE A 27 10.72 21.05 24.76
CA ILE A 27 11.32 19.94 24.00
C ILE A 27 10.29 18.84 23.73
N LEU A 28 9.46 18.51 24.72
CA LEU A 28 8.42 17.49 24.60
C LEU A 28 7.39 17.86 23.51
N SER A 29 6.92 19.11 23.50
CA SER A 29 5.93 19.55 22.51
C SER A 29 6.47 19.50 21.08
N LEU A 30 7.72 19.94 20.87
CA LEU A 30 8.40 19.85 19.57
C LEU A 30 8.59 18.38 19.13
N GLY A 31 8.94 17.50 20.06
CA GLY A 31 9.07 16.06 19.80
C GLY A 31 7.75 15.42 19.37
N LEU A 32 6.65 15.69 20.09
CA LEU A 32 5.32 15.16 19.75
C LEU A 32 4.84 15.70 18.40
N ALA A 33 5.04 16.98 18.11
CA ALA A 33 4.69 17.57 16.82
C ALA A 33 5.42 16.88 15.65
N GLY A 34 6.71 16.57 15.83
CA GLY A 34 7.50 15.81 14.86
C GLY A 34 6.95 14.39 14.63
N LEU A 35 6.58 13.68 15.69
CA LEU A 35 5.98 12.34 15.59
C LEU A 35 4.64 12.36 14.84
N SER A 36 3.75 13.30 15.17
CA SER A 36 2.45 13.44 14.48
C SER A 36 2.62 13.74 12.99
N ALA A 37 3.59 14.57 12.61
CA ALA A 37 3.89 14.84 11.21
C ALA A 37 4.33 13.59 10.44
N THR A 38 5.13 12.72 11.07
CA THR A 38 5.52 11.44 10.45
C THR A 38 4.34 10.47 10.31
N GLN A 39 3.43 10.43 11.29
CA GLN A 39 2.26 9.57 11.26
C GLN A 39 1.35 9.87 10.06
N LEU A 40 1.20 11.14 9.68
CA LEU A 40 0.41 11.52 8.50
C LEU A 40 0.98 10.94 7.20
N ARG A 41 2.31 11.02 7.03
CA ARG A 41 2.99 10.45 5.85
C ARG A 41 2.86 8.92 5.78
N THR A 42 2.89 8.26 6.93
CA THR A 42 2.67 6.81 6.99
C THR A 42 1.27 6.44 6.49
N LEU A 43 0.23 7.20 6.83
CA LEU A 43 -1.14 6.92 6.36
C LEU A 43 -1.27 6.99 4.83
N GLU A 44 -0.60 7.96 4.20
CA GLU A 44 -0.57 8.07 2.74
C GLU A 44 0.10 6.84 2.11
N HIS A 45 1.26 6.44 2.65
CA HIS A 45 1.95 5.24 2.18
C HIS A 45 1.13 3.96 2.37
N LEU A 46 0.42 3.83 3.50
CA LEU A 46 -0.45 2.67 3.76
C LEU A 46 -1.59 2.54 2.74
N ARG A 47 -2.11 3.67 2.24
CA ARG A 47 -3.14 3.65 1.18
C ARG A 47 -2.55 3.13 -0.13
N SER A 48 -1.38 3.62 -0.53
CA SER A 48 -0.66 3.15 -1.72
C SER A 48 -0.40 1.64 -1.67
N VAL A 49 0.13 1.15 -0.53
CA VAL A 49 0.36 -0.29 -0.32
C VAL A 49 -0.94 -1.09 -0.37
N ALA A 50 -2.06 -0.54 0.15
CA ALA A 50 -3.35 -1.21 0.10
C ALA A 50 -3.90 -1.32 -1.34
N ASN A 51 -3.78 -0.27 -2.16
CA ASN A 51 -4.15 -0.31 -3.57
C ASN A 51 -3.34 -1.36 -4.33
N GLN A 52 -2.01 -1.33 -4.16
CA GLN A 52 -1.11 -2.33 -4.76
C GLN A 52 -1.49 -3.76 -4.33
N SER A 53 -1.80 -3.97 -3.05
CA SER A 53 -2.18 -5.29 -2.53
C SER A 53 -3.50 -5.78 -3.12
N ARG A 54 -4.49 -4.89 -3.29
CA ARG A 54 -5.78 -5.21 -3.94
C ARG A 54 -5.59 -5.55 -5.42
N ALA A 55 -4.76 -4.80 -6.14
CA ALA A 55 -4.45 -5.08 -7.54
C ALA A 55 -3.77 -6.45 -7.70
N VAL A 56 -2.75 -6.75 -6.88
CA VAL A 56 -2.07 -8.05 -6.91
C VAL A 56 -3.03 -9.19 -6.57
N ALA A 57 -3.82 -9.05 -5.51
CA ALA A 57 -4.81 -10.06 -5.13
C ALA A 57 -5.84 -10.32 -6.24
N GLY A 58 -6.37 -9.26 -6.85
CA GLY A 58 -7.30 -9.34 -7.97
C GLY A 58 -6.67 -9.97 -9.22
N ALA A 59 -5.41 -9.70 -9.51
CA ALA A 59 -4.70 -10.34 -10.61
C ALA A 59 -4.47 -11.83 -10.35
N THR A 60 -4.10 -12.21 -9.12
CA THR A 60 -3.89 -13.62 -8.76
C THR A 60 -5.19 -14.42 -8.79
N ASP A 61 -6.30 -13.82 -8.33
CA ASP A 61 -7.61 -14.47 -8.35
C ASP A 61 -8.08 -14.73 -9.79
N MET A 62 -7.97 -13.72 -10.67
CA MET A 62 -8.32 -13.90 -12.08
C MET A 62 -7.39 -14.91 -12.78
N ALA A 63 -6.11 -14.95 -12.44
CA ALA A 63 -5.18 -15.92 -12.99
C ALA A 63 -5.61 -17.37 -12.66
N GLU A 64 -6.06 -17.60 -11.44
CA GLU A 64 -6.56 -18.90 -11.01
C GLU A 64 -7.88 -19.26 -11.69
N GLN A 65 -8.83 -18.32 -11.75
CA GLN A 65 -10.08 -18.51 -12.47
C GLN A 65 -9.86 -18.82 -13.97
N LEU A 66 -8.92 -18.14 -14.63
CA LEU A 66 -8.57 -18.41 -16.03
C LEU A 66 -8.01 -19.82 -16.21
N ARG A 67 -7.08 -20.25 -15.35
CA ARG A 67 -6.53 -21.62 -15.43
C ARG A 67 -7.64 -22.67 -15.33
N ALA A 68 -8.54 -22.51 -14.36
CA ALA A 68 -9.65 -23.44 -14.17
C ALA A 68 -10.59 -23.48 -15.40
N LEU A 69 -11.04 -22.30 -15.87
CA LEU A 69 -11.97 -22.20 -16.99
C LEU A 69 -11.38 -22.73 -18.29
N LEU A 70 -10.12 -22.39 -18.58
CA LEU A 70 -9.43 -22.83 -19.80
C LEU A 70 -9.12 -24.33 -19.75
N GLY A 71 -8.78 -24.88 -18.59
CA GLY A 71 -8.58 -26.33 -18.41
C GLY A 71 -9.86 -27.14 -18.64
N GLU A 72 -11.04 -26.55 -18.38
CA GLU A 72 -12.36 -27.13 -18.68
C GLU A 72 -12.83 -26.86 -20.12
N GLY A 73 -12.08 -26.09 -20.92
CA GLY A 73 -12.50 -25.68 -22.26
C GLY A 73 -13.67 -24.68 -22.26
N ARG A 74 -13.89 -23.97 -21.16
CA ARG A 74 -14.98 -23.01 -20.98
C ARG A 74 -14.52 -21.60 -21.36
N SER A 75 -15.40 -20.83 -22.01
CA SER A 75 -15.13 -19.41 -22.28
C SER A 75 -15.07 -18.59 -20.97
N PRO A 76 -14.05 -17.73 -20.78
CA PRO A 76 -13.90 -16.87 -19.60
C PRO A 76 -14.62 -15.52 -19.70
N ASP A 77 -15.35 -15.22 -20.79
CA ASP A 77 -15.90 -13.88 -21.07
C ASP A 77 -16.71 -13.27 -19.92
N ILE A 78 -17.58 -14.08 -19.29
CA ILE A 78 -18.41 -13.63 -18.16
C ILE A 78 -17.57 -13.40 -16.89
N ALA A 79 -16.58 -14.25 -16.63
CA ALA A 79 -15.70 -14.08 -15.47
C ALA A 79 -14.86 -12.80 -15.62
N ILE A 80 -14.28 -12.57 -16.80
CA ILE A 80 -13.50 -11.38 -17.11
C ILE A 80 -14.35 -10.11 -16.95
N SER A 81 -15.55 -10.07 -17.52
CA SER A 81 -16.41 -8.87 -17.43
C SER A 81 -16.83 -8.53 -16.00
N ARG A 82 -17.14 -9.54 -15.17
CA ARG A 82 -17.42 -9.34 -13.74
C ARG A 82 -16.19 -8.83 -13.00
N TRP A 83 -15.06 -9.52 -13.15
CA TRP A 83 -13.81 -9.16 -12.50
C TRP A 83 -13.38 -7.72 -12.85
N ARG A 84 -13.51 -7.31 -14.12
CA ARG A 84 -13.25 -5.92 -14.54
C ARG A 84 -14.10 -4.92 -13.77
N ALA A 85 -15.39 -5.21 -13.57
CA ALA A 85 -16.28 -4.33 -12.80
C ALA A 85 -15.88 -4.27 -11.31
N GLU A 86 -15.44 -5.39 -10.73
CA GLU A 86 -14.96 -5.46 -9.35
C GLU A 86 -13.65 -4.66 -9.16
N ILE A 87 -12.72 -4.73 -10.12
CA ILE A 87 -11.50 -3.92 -10.11
C ILE A 87 -11.85 -2.42 -10.22
N GLY A 88 -12.72 -2.04 -11.16
CA GLY A 88 -13.15 -0.64 -11.31
C GLY A 88 -13.86 -0.07 -10.08
N ALA A 89 -14.50 -0.91 -9.28
CA ALA A 89 -15.14 -0.50 -8.02
C ALA A 89 -14.17 -0.49 -6.82
N SER A 90 -13.10 -1.30 -6.84
CA SER A 90 -12.22 -1.53 -5.68
C SER A 90 -10.95 -0.68 -5.69
N LEU A 91 -10.53 -0.20 -6.86
CA LEU A 91 -9.36 0.64 -7.07
C LEU A 91 -9.74 2.06 -7.52
N PRO A 92 -8.93 3.07 -7.19
CA PRO A 92 -9.13 4.43 -7.69
C PRO A 92 -8.91 4.51 -9.20
N ALA A 93 -9.85 5.10 -9.94
CA ALA A 93 -9.82 5.13 -11.41
C ALA A 93 -9.46 3.76 -12.02
N GLY A 94 -9.92 2.69 -11.39
CA GLY A 94 -9.48 1.33 -11.69
C GLY A 94 -9.92 0.88 -13.08
N ALA A 95 -8.98 0.39 -13.88
CA ALA A 95 -9.25 -0.22 -15.18
C ALA A 95 -8.55 -1.58 -15.27
N ALA A 96 -9.11 -2.50 -16.05
CA ALA A 96 -8.53 -3.82 -16.16
C ALA A 96 -8.80 -4.50 -17.51
N ALA A 97 -7.83 -5.30 -17.96
CA ALA A 97 -7.92 -6.06 -19.19
C ALA A 97 -7.34 -7.47 -19.01
N VAL A 98 -7.96 -8.43 -19.70
CA VAL A 98 -7.45 -9.79 -19.86
C VAL A 98 -7.48 -10.08 -21.35
N CYS A 99 -6.34 -10.46 -21.92
CA CYS A 99 -6.20 -10.74 -23.35
C CYS A 99 -4.93 -11.52 -23.65
N ILE A 100 -4.83 -12.08 -24.85
CA ILE A 100 -3.56 -12.60 -25.38
C ILE A 100 -2.73 -11.40 -25.83
N ASP A 101 -1.47 -11.35 -25.39
CA ASP A 101 -0.60 -10.20 -25.60
C ASP A 101 0.88 -10.60 -25.67
N GLY A 102 1.56 -10.21 -26.75
CA GLY A 102 3.00 -10.41 -26.94
C GLY A 102 3.88 -9.41 -26.18
N THR A 103 3.32 -8.25 -25.83
CA THR A 103 3.98 -7.14 -25.13
C THR A 103 3.22 -6.75 -23.85
N PRO A 104 3.09 -7.66 -22.87
CA PRO A 104 2.15 -7.56 -21.74
C PRO A 104 2.33 -6.34 -20.80
N ARG A 105 3.41 -5.57 -20.93
CA ARG A 105 3.69 -4.37 -20.11
C ARG A 105 3.43 -3.05 -20.84
N ASP A 106 2.77 -3.08 -21.98
CA ASP A 106 2.37 -1.90 -22.73
C ASP A 106 0.90 -1.51 -22.50
N GLY A 107 0.49 -0.44 -23.18
CA GLY A 107 -0.87 0.10 -23.11
C GLY A 107 -1.13 0.99 -21.90
N SER A 108 -2.37 1.45 -21.81
CA SER A 108 -2.91 2.27 -20.75
C SER A 108 -4.30 1.76 -20.33
N ALA A 109 -4.86 2.37 -19.28
CA ALA A 109 -6.20 2.06 -18.79
C ALA A 109 -7.29 2.10 -19.89
N ASP A 110 -7.25 3.11 -20.76
CA ASP A 110 -8.22 3.27 -21.85
C ASP A 110 -7.89 2.48 -23.11
N SER A 111 -6.59 2.20 -23.32
CA SER A 111 -6.10 1.44 -24.46
C SER A 111 -5.16 0.34 -24.00
N PRO A 112 -5.69 -0.84 -23.62
CA PRO A 112 -4.90 -1.94 -23.06
C PRO A 112 -3.83 -2.55 -23.97
N SER A 113 -3.73 -2.13 -25.24
CA SER A 113 -2.78 -2.67 -26.23
C SER A 113 -2.79 -4.19 -26.39
N CYS A 114 -3.96 -4.82 -26.25
CA CYS A 114 -4.13 -6.26 -26.52
C CYS A 114 -3.93 -6.57 -28.02
N ASP A 115 -2.75 -7.04 -28.39
CA ASP A 115 -2.37 -7.30 -29.79
C ASP A 115 -2.84 -8.66 -30.33
N GLY A 116 -3.27 -9.57 -29.44
CA GLY A 116 -3.68 -10.94 -29.80
C GLY A 116 -2.51 -11.83 -30.25
N ALA A 117 -1.27 -11.38 -30.04
CA ALA A 117 -0.07 -12.13 -30.39
C ALA A 117 0.49 -12.88 -29.18
N GLY A 118 1.26 -13.93 -29.45
CA GLY A 118 1.85 -14.76 -28.41
C GLY A 118 0.94 -15.90 -27.93
N LEU A 119 1.35 -16.54 -26.83
CA LEU A 119 0.70 -17.73 -26.26
C LEU A 119 0.39 -17.57 -24.76
N GLU A 120 0.65 -16.39 -24.21
CA GLU A 120 0.38 -16.08 -22.80
C GLU A 120 -0.83 -15.16 -22.71
N TRP A 121 -1.67 -15.42 -21.72
CA TRP A 121 -2.70 -14.50 -21.31
C TRP A 121 -2.07 -13.43 -20.42
N ALA A 122 -2.28 -12.17 -20.77
CA ALA A 122 -1.93 -11.02 -19.96
C ALA A 122 -3.14 -10.54 -19.16
N ILE A 123 -2.95 -10.41 -17.85
CA ILE A 123 -3.88 -9.77 -16.93
C ILE A 123 -3.26 -8.43 -16.55
N LYS A 124 -3.90 -7.35 -16.97
CA LYS A 124 -3.45 -5.97 -16.75
C LYS A 124 -4.45 -5.25 -15.86
N ILE A 125 -3.95 -4.58 -14.84
CA ILE A 125 -4.73 -3.73 -13.93
C ILE A 125 -4.05 -2.39 -13.82
N TRP A 126 -4.82 -1.32 -14.02
CA TRP A 126 -4.39 0.05 -13.83
C TRP A 126 -5.18 0.72 -12.71
N TRP A 127 -4.53 1.64 -12.01
CA TRP A 127 -5.19 2.49 -11.01
C TRP A 127 -4.41 3.78 -10.83
N ASP A 128 -5.10 4.78 -10.27
CA ASP A 128 -4.59 6.10 -9.90
C ASP A 128 -4.17 6.07 -8.41
N ASP A 129 -2.87 6.16 -8.12
CA ASP A 129 -2.40 6.02 -6.73
C ASP A 129 -2.44 7.33 -5.95
N ASP A 130 -2.16 8.45 -6.61
CA ASP A 130 -2.09 9.78 -6.01
C ASP A 130 -3.42 10.57 -6.06
N ARG A 131 -4.44 10.00 -6.70
CA ARG A 131 -5.81 10.50 -6.84
C ARG A 131 -5.91 11.75 -7.71
N ASP A 132 -5.04 11.90 -8.71
CA ASP A 132 -5.04 13.04 -9.63
C ASP A 132 -6.02 12.90 -10.81
N GLY A 133 -6.61 11.71 -10.97
CA GLY A 133 -7.56 11.37 -12.02
C GLY A 133 -6.98 10.56 -13.17
N GLU A 134 -5.66 10.32 -13.19
CA GLU A 134 -4.97 9.59 -14.24
C GLU A 134 -4.42 8.25 -13.70
N PRO A 135 -4.89 7.09 -14.21
CA PRO A 135 -4.40 5.79 -13.76
C PRO A 135 -3.03 5.45 -14.37
N GLU A 136 -1.98 5.86 -13.66
CA GLU A 136 -0.57 5.76 -14.06
C GLU A 136 0.13 4.50 -13.56
N ARG A 137 -0.41 3.85 -12.51
CA ARG A 137 0.12 2.59 -12.01
C ARG A 137 -0.41 1.41 -12.81
N ILE A 138 0.45 0.40 -13.00
CA ILE A 138 0.09 -0.85 -13.67
C ILE A 138 0.61 -2.06 -12.89
N GLN A 139 -0.25 -3.08 -12.75
CA GLN A 139 0.12 -4.42 -12.33
C GLN A 139 -0.17 -5.38 -13.48
N VAL A 140 0.84 -6.17 -13.85
CA VAL A 140 0.74 -7.14 -14.95
C VAL A 140 1.10 -8.52 -14.43
N THR A 141 0.24 -9.49 -14.73
CA THR A 141 0.48 -10.91 -14.50
C THR A 141 0.26 -11.65 -15.80
N THR A 142 1.26 -12.41 -16.25
CA THR A 142 1.09 -13.31 -17.40
C THR A 142 0.91 -14.74 -16.93
N LEU A 143 0.13 -15.52 -17.67
CA LEU A 143 -0.01 -16.94 -17.45
C LEU A 143 -0.09 -17.68 -18.77
N ARG A 144 0.45 -18.89 -18.75
CA ARG A 144 0.30 -19.87 -19.81
C ARG A 144 -0.54 -21.02 -19.23
N PRO A 145 -1.75 -21.27 -19.76
CA PRO A 145 -2.60 -22.37 -19.31
C PRO A 145 -2.00 -23.73 -19.65
#